data_AF-A0A660RXJ4-F1
#
_entry.id   AF-A0A660RXJ4-F1
#
_cell.length_a   1.000
_cell.length_b   1.000
_cell.length_c   1.000
_cell.angle_alpha   90.00
_cell.angle_beta   90.00
_cell.angle_gamma   90.00
#
_symmetry.space_group_name_H-M   'P 1'
#
loop_
_entity.id
_entity.type
_entity.pdbx_description
1 polymer ?
#
loop_
_entity_poly.entity_id
_entity_poly.type
_entity_poly.pdbx_seq_one_letter_code
_entity_poly.pdbx_strand_id
1 'polypeptide(L)'
;MHEYCYIPPHIATQINPNVLMVMDFSGSMGFPAYVGWEGRYHYDPNRTYYGCFEPDKCYAYVEGSGCKGGEGCKDNGYFEEVSCDCSDRIGSGNCISGNLLNWISATRIDIARKVLTGGKTVSENGTIFLASAGKLGNQWGSGIGPIIEDNLKCRFKITTKSGETTRFLTIKDRGGCPLKKLKNARLYIKVENPENIKGIIHTFCDTSNLNAPIDEKCDINMELMVFGGSRYGEMRVNKSDSIADLINAINTEIPYGYTPAGSALWEAYDYYKQSNDHSYEANTAYIDPGNGDIDPYYDGNETNSISVYCRKSFILFISDGAWNRGEDPIIPAREMRINDLRTDLEGTQNVYTYSIYIFGKSDPQGRKASITISMFGGFEDYDKNDWPYPFTNYPPDSR
;
A
#
# COMPACT_ATOMS: atom_id res chain seq x y z
N MET A 1 37.27 12.74 -4.49
CA MET A 1 38.12 11.61 -4.90
C MET A 1 37.17 10.43 -4.99
N HIS A 2 36.91 9.89 -6.17
CA HIS A 2 36.02 8.73 -6.31
C HIS A 2 36.77 7.51 -5.78
N GLU A 3 36.44 7.06 -4.57
CA GLU A 3 36.91 5.77 -4.07
C GLU A 3 36.27 4.68 -4.92
N TYR A 4 37.12 3.99 -5.67
CA TYR A 4 36.74 2.85 -6.48
C TYR A 4 36.27 1.73 -5.57
N CYS A 5 35.01 1.29 -5.72
CA CYS A 5 34.59 -0.02 -5.25
C CYS A 5 35.34 -1.07 -6.08
N TYR A 6 36.44 -1.59 -5.54
CA TYR A 6 37.19 -2.66 -6.18
C TYR A 6 36.42 -3.97 -6.00
N ILE A 7 35.73 -4.39 -7.07
CA ILE A 7 35.11 -5.71 -7.17
C ILE A 7 36.10 -6.63 -7.90
N PRO A 8 36.69 -7.64 -7.24
CA PRO A 8 37.60 -8.58 -7.89
C PRO A 8 36.88 -9.34 -9.02
N PRO A 9 37.50 -9.60 -10.18
CA PRO A 9 36.76 -9.96 -11.39
C PRO A 9 36.19 -11.38 -11.47
N HIS A 10 36.11 -12.17 -10.39
CA HIS A 10 35.77 -13.60 -10.49
C HIS A 10 34.54 -14.06 -9.70
N ILE A 11 33.95 -13.24 -8.83
CA ILE A 11 32.57 -13.38 -8.34
C ILE A 11 32.08 -11.98 -7.99
N ALA A 12 31.39 -11.29 -8.90
CA ALA A 12 30.66 -10.08 -8.53
C ALA A 12 29.40 -10.54 -7.78
N THR A 13 29.47 -10.66 -6.46
CA THR A 13 28.26 -10.65 -5.64
C THR A 13 27.65 -9.26 -5.79
N GLN A 14 26.60 -9.15 -6.60
CA GLN A 14 25.78 -7.95 -6.67
C GLN A 14 25.32 -7.64 -5.24
N ILE A 15 25.68 -6.47 -4.71
CA ILE A 15 25.22 -6.05 -3.39
C ILE A 15 23.77 -5.60 -3.54
N ASN A 16 22.85 -6.33 -2.91
CA ASN A 16 21.45 -5.99 -2.90
C ASN A 16 21.25 -4.65 -2.18
N PRO A 17 20.59 -3.65 -2.78
CA PRO A 17 20.26 -2.42 -2.08
C PRO A 17 19.15 -2.67 -1.04
N ASN A 18 19.11 -1.83 -0.01
CA ASN A 18 18.01 -1.82 0.96
C ASN A 18 16.87 -0.95 0.44
N VAL A 19 15.65 -1.47 0.52
CA VAL A 19 14.43 -0.76 0.17
C VAL A 19 13.44 -0.90 1.31
N LEU A 20 13.39 0.11 2.18
CA LEU A 20 12.38 0.20 3.22
C LEU A 20 11.11 0.82 2.64
N MET A 21 10.06 0.01 2.52
CA MET A 21 8.73 0.51 2.21
C MET A 21 8.13 1.13 3.48
N VAL A 22 8.02 2.45 3.51
CA VAL A 22 7.29 3.18 4.56
C VAL A 22 5.88 3.43 4.04
N MET A 23 4.95 2.57 4.46
CA MET A 23 3.63 2.47 3.85
C MET A 23 2.50 2.97 4.75
N ASP A 24 1.63 3.77 4.13
CA ASP A 24 0.47 4.39 4.76
C ASP A 24 -0.69 3.41 4.92
N PHE A 25 -1.14 3.24 6.17
CA PHE A 25 -2.36 2.58 6.59
C PHE A 25 -3.17 3.49 7.51
N SER A 26 -3.18 4.80 7.23
CA SER A 26 -4.08 5.77 7.85
C SER A 26 -5.53 5.57 7.39
N GLY A 27 -6.48 6.23 8.04
CA GLY A 27 -7.90 6.07 7.72
C GLY A 27 -8.24 6.41 6.27
N SER A 28 -7.52 7.38 5.68
CA SER A 28 -7.75 7.83 4.31
C SER A 28 -7.41 6.78 3.25
N MET A 29 -6.51 5.86 3.57
CA MET A 29 -6.19 4.71 2.72
C MET A 29 -7.35 3.71 2.60
N GLY A 30 -8.29 3.73 3.56
CA GLY A 30 -9.53 2.95 3.49
C GLY A 30 -10.62 3.59 2.64
N PHE A 31 -10.40 4.79 2.08
CA PHE A 31 -11.40 5.51 1.30
C PHE A 31 -11.47 4.98 -0.15
N PRO A 32 -12.60 5.17 -0.85
CA PRO A 32 -12.72 4.83 -2.25
C PRO A 32 -11.69 5.54 -3.11
N ALA A 33 -11.20 4.81 -4.10
CA ALA A 33 -10.20 5.27 -5.04
C ALA A 33 -10.76 6.30 -6.03
N TYR A 34 -12.05 6.20 -6.38
CA TYR A 34 -12.64 6.92 -7.52
C TYR A 34 -13.86 7.77 -7.18
N VAL A 35 -14.39 7.63 -5.97
CA VAL A 35 -15.61 8.30 -5.53
C VAL A 35 -15.27 9.11 -4.29
N GLY A 36 -15.47 10.43 -4.37
CA GLY A 36 -15.12 11.35 -3.30
C GLY A 36 -16.16 11.45 -2.19
N TRP A 37 -15.94 12.41 -1.29
CA TRP A 37 -16.73 12.64 -0.07
C TRP A 37 -18.05 13.38 -0.32
N GLU A 38 -18.09 14.18 -1.38
CA GLU A 38 -19.23 15.05 -1.68
C GLU A 38 -19.98 14.57 -2.93
N GLY A 39 -21.23 14.16 -2.74
CA GLY A 39 -22.27 14.26 -3.78
C GLY A 39 -22.10 13.37 -5.02
N ARG A 40 -22.99 13.60 -5.98
CA ARG A 40 -23.22 12.77 -7.19
C ARG A 40 -21.95 12.66 -8.04
N TYR A 41 -21.33 11.49 -8.09
CA TYR A 41 -20.30 11.16 -9.06
C TYR A 41 -20.92 10.40 -10.22
N HIS A 42 -20.56 10.78 -11.43
CA HIS A 42 -20.97 10.07 -12.63
C HIS A 42 -19.92 9.05 -12.99
N TYR A 43 -20.38 7.82 -13.22
CA TYR A 43 -19.56 6.78 -13.78
C TYR A 43 -19.25 7.14 -15.24
N ASP A 44 -17.97 7.16 -15.62
CA ASP A 44 -17.55 7.33 -17.01
C ASP A 44 -17.13 5.98 -17.58
N PRO A 45 -17.96 5.34 -18.43
CA PRO A 45 -17.61 4.05 -19.01
C PRO A 45 -16.35 4.12 -19.88
N ASN A 46 -15.96 5.29 -20.42
CA ASN A 46 -14.76 5.43 -21.24
C ASN A 46 -13.46 5.43 -20.43
N ARG A 47 -13.56 5.49 -19.09
CA ARG A 47 -12.42 5.40 -18.19
C ARG A 47 -12.27 3.97 -17.67
N THR A 48 -11.02 3.49 -17.65
CA THR A 48 -10.66 2.25 -16.99
C THR A 48 -10.40 2.49 -15.50
N TYR A 49 -11.13 1.79 -14.64
CA TYR A 49 -11.01 1.82 -13.19
C TYR A 49 -10.33 0.53 -12.73
N TYR A 50 -9.17 0.68 -12.10
CA TYR A 50 -8.38 -0.41 -11.54
C TYR A 50 -8.95 -0.85 -10.19
N GLY A 51 -8.75 -2.10 -9.79
CA GLY A 51 -9.34 -2.64 -8.56
C GLY A 51 -9.32 -4.15 -8.53
N CYS A 52 -9.98 -4.76 -7.56
CA CYS A 52 -10.00 -6.22 -7.40
C CYS A 52 -10.64 -6.96 -8.58
N PHE A 53 -11.56 -6.31 -9.30
CA PHE A 53 -12.19 -6.87 -10.50
C PHE A 53 -11.34 -6.58 -11.74
N GLU A 54 -11.41 -7.45 -12.73
CA GLU A 54 -10.81 -7.18 -14.04
C GLU A 54 -11.74 -6.28 -14.85
N PRO A 55 -11.30 -5.09 -15.31
CA PRO A 55 -12.21 -4.09 -15.89
C PRO A 55 -12.97 -4.57 -17.13
N ASP A 56 -12.35 -5.43 -17.93
CA ASP A 56 -12.90 -5.89 -19.20
C ASP A 56 -13.73 -7.18 -19.08
N LYS A 57 -13.95 -7.66 -17.85
CA LYS A 57 -14.72 -8.88 -17.56
C LYS A 57 -16.09 -8.55 -16.94
N CYS A 58 -17.00 -9.52 -17.03
CA CYS A 58 -18.32 -9.47 -16.41
C CYS A 58 -18.39 -10.37 -15.18
N TYR A 59 -19.17 -9.94 -14.19
CA TYR A 59 -19.35 -10.67 -12.94
C TYR A 59 -20.83 -10.81 -12.59
N ALA A 60 -21.17 -11.94 -11.97
CA ALA A 60 -22.45 -12.15 -11.32
C ALA A 60 -22.23 -12.43 -9.82
N TYR A 61 -23.21 -12.08 -9.00
CA TYR A 61 -23.17 -12.39 -7.58
C TYR A 61 -23.80 -13.75 -7.29
N VAL A 62 -23.02 -14.65 -6.71
CA VAL A 62 -23.46 -15.93 -6.18
C VAL A 62 -23.88 -15.74 -4.73
N GLU A 63 -25.18 -15.95 -4.48
CA GLU A 63 -25.75 -15.84 -3.16
C GLU A 63 -25.27 -16.98 -2.24
N GLY A 64 -24.96 -16.65 -0.99
CA GLY A 64 -24.57 -17.61 0.03
C GLY A 64 -25.72 -18.52 0.46
N SER A 65 -25.40 -19.63 1.13
CA SER A 65 -26.42 -20.56 1.63
C SER A 65 -27.30 -19.90 2.71
N GLY A 66 -28.63 -20.05 2.58
CA GLY A 66 -29.60 -19.40 3.48
C GLY A 66 -30.10 -18.03 3.02
N CYS A 67 -29.61 -17.48 1.91
CA CYS A 67 -30.24 -16.35 1.23
C CYS A 67 -31.57 -16.81 0.60
N LYS A 68 -32.73 -16.45 1.18
CA LYS A 68 -34.02 -16.49 0.46
C LYS A 68 -34.46 -15.05 0.22
N GLY A 69 -34.39 -14.57 -1.03
CA GLY A 69 -35.02 -13.31 -1.43
C GLY A 69 -34.34 -12.03 -0.94
N GLY A 70 -32.99 -12.02 -0.85
CA GLY A 70 -32.24 -10.79 -0.64
C GLY A 70 -32.34 -10.18 0.76
N GLU A 71 -32.82 -10.91 1.77
CA GLU A 71 -32.73 -10.49 3.18
C GLU A 71 -32.11 -11.60 4.03
N GLY A 72 -30.98 -11.30 4.70
CA GLY A 72 -30.36 -12.22 5.66
C GLY A 72 -29.34 -13.22 5.10
N CYS A 73 -28.57 -12.85 4.06
CA CYS A 73 -27.50 -13.70 3.57
C CYS A 73 -26.48 -14.05 4.66
N LYS A 74 -26.14 -15.34 4.79
CA LYS A 74 -24.93 -15.75 5.49
C LYS A 74 -23.73 -15.13 4.79
N ASP A 75 -22.68 -14.81 5.55
CA ASP A 75 -21.48 -14.07 5.12
C ASP A 75 -20.58 -14.88 4.16
N ASN A 76 -21.11 -15.77 3.29
CA ASN A 76 -20.34 -16.63 2.39
C ASN A 76 -20.64 -16.46 0.88
N GLY A 77 -21.41 -15.44 0.47
CA GLY A 77 -21.59 -15.11 -0.94
C GLY A 77 -20.35 -14.49 -1.59
N TYR A 78 -20.30 -14.42 -2.92
CA TYR A 78 -19.15 -13.90 -3.66
C TYR A 78 -19.54 -13.50 -5.10
N PHE A 79 -18.66 -12.76 -5.76
CA PHE A 79 -18.70 -12.51 -7.19
C PHE A 79 -17.86 -13.55 -7.92
N GLU A 80 -18.37 -14.03 -9.05
CA GLU A 80 -17.59 -14.85 -9.98
C GLU A 80 -17.72 -14.31 -11.40
N GLU A 81 -16.69 -14.57 -12.20
CA GLU A 81 -16.68 -14.23 -13.62
C GLU A 81 -17.76 -15.02 -14.35
N VAL A 82 -18.47 -14.35 -15.26
CA VAL A 82 -19.53 -14.96 -16.07
C VAL A 82 -19.42 -14.50 -17.51
N SER A 83 -19.85 -15.36 -18.43
CA SER A 83 -19.94 -15.02 -19.85
C SER A 83 -21.26 -14.31 -20.14
N CYS A 84 -21.24 -12.98 -20.17
CA CYS A 84 -22.34 -12.14 -20.64
C CYS A 84 -21.83 -10.83 -21.24
N ASP A 85 -22.74 -10.03 -21.78
CA ASP A 85 -22.40 -8.76 -22.43
C ASP A 85 -22.30 -7.62 -21.40
N CYS A 86 -21.08 -7.11 -21.20
CA CYS A 86 -20.80 -5.84 -20.53
C CYS A 86 -19.93 -4.94 -21.41
N SER A 87 -20.13 -4.99 -22.74
CA SER A 87 -19.42 -4.13 -23.69
C SER A 87 -19.66 -2.63 -23.44
N ASP A 88 -20.79 -2.28 -22.83
CA ASP A 88 -21.12 -0.94 -22.34
C ASP A 88 -20.37 -0.54 -21.06
N ARG A 89 -19.57 -1.46 -20.51
CA ARG A 89 -18.84 -1.34 -19.24
C ARG A 89 -19.79 -1.07 -18.06
N ILE A 90 -21.05 -1.46 -18.15
CA ILE A 90 -22.06 -1.34 -17.08
C ILE A 90 -22.64 -2.73 -16.77
N GLY A 91 -23.22 -3.40 -17.77
CA GLY A 91 -23.93 -4.67 -17.65
C GLY A 91 -25.45 -4.51 -17.45
N SER A 92 -26.15 -5.64 -17.38
CA SER A 92 -27.61 -5.69 -17.21
C SER A 92 -28.07 -6.93 -16.44
N GLY A 93 -29.17 -6.81 -15.69
CA GLY A 93 -29.73 -7.90 -14.89
C GLY A 93 -28.71 -8.45 -13.88
N ASN A 94 -28.42 -9.74 -13.97
CA ASN A 94 -27.44 -10.40 -13.08
C ASN A 94 -25.98 -10.06 -13.42
N CYS A 95 -25.72 -9.44 -14.56
CA CYS A 95 -24.40 -9.16 -15.07
C CYS A 95 -23.97 -7.73 -14.76
N ILE A 96 -22.77 -7.60 -14.21
CA ILE A 96 -22.18 -6.32 -13.84
C ILE A 96 -20.75 -6.27 -14.37
N SER A 97 -20.38 -5.18 -15.04
CA SER A 97 -19.01 -4.97 -15.50
C SER A 97 -18.04 -4.86 -14.33
N GLY A 98 -16.87 -5.50 -14.45
CA GLY A 98 -15.76 -5.31 -13.51
C GLY A 98 -15.29 -3.86 -13.43
N ASN A 99 -15.35 -3.11 -14.52
CA ASN A 99 -15.00 -1.68 -14.53
C ASN A 99 -15.92 -0.86 -13.60
N LEU A 100 -17.23 -1.11 -13.68
CA LEU A 100 -18.22 -0.46 -12.82
C LEU A 100 -18.06 -0.90 -11.36
N LEU A 101 -17.81 -2.19 -11.12
CA LEU A 101 -17.57 -2.71 -9.76
C LEU A 101 -16.32 -2.06 -9.13
N ASN A 102 -15.22 -1.92 -9.88
CA ASN A 102 -14.03 -1.22 -9.40
C ASN A 102 -14.32 0.25 -9.09
N TRP A 103 -15.05 0.97 -9.95
CA TRP A 103 -15.45 2.35 -9.67
C TRP A 103 -16.23 2.48 -8.36
N ILE A 104 -17.16 1.56 -8.10
CA ILE A 104 -18.01 1.54 -6.90
C ILE A 104 -17.22 1.18 -5.64
N SER A 105 -16.40 0.12 -5.71
CA SER A 105 -15.89 -0.55 -4.52
C SER A 105 -14.43 -0.33 -4.24
N ALA A 106 -13.56 -0.11 -5.23
CA ALA A 106 -12.11 -0.08 -4.99
C ALA A 106 -11.73 1.00 -3.97
N THR A 107 -10.88 0.65 -3.01
CA THR A 107 -10.27 1.60 -2.06
C THR A 107 -8.83 1.90 -2.42
N ARG A 108 -8.27 2.95 -1.80
CA ARG A 108 -6.86 3.29 -2.01
C ARG A 108 -5.93 2.15 -1.64
N ILE A 109 -6.21 1.47 -0.52
CA ILE A 109 -5.42 0.33 -0.08
C ILE A 109 -5.60 -0.91 -0.99
N ASP A 110 -6.78 -1.13 -1.56
CA ASP A 110 -7.00 -2.25 -2.50
C ASP A 110 -6.08 -2.13 -3.71
N ILE A 111 -5.90 -0.91 -4.21
CA ILE A 111 -5.02 -0.64 -5.35
C ILE A 111 -3.55 -0.82 -4.98
N ALA A 112 -3.12 -0.29 -3.83
CA ALA A 112 -1.75 -0.49 -3.36
C ALA A 112 -1.41 -1.99 -3.22
N ARG A 113 -2.31 -2.77 -2.61
CA ARG A 113 -2.18 -4.23 -2.48
C ARG A 113 -2.16 -4.93 -3.82
N LYS A 114 -3.08 -4.59 -4.72
CA LYS A 114 -3.12 -5.21 -6.05
C LYS A 114 -1.81 -4.98 -6.81
N VAL A 115 -1.22 -3.79 -6.70
CA VAL A 115 0.08 -3.48 -7.32
C VAL A 115 1.24 -4.24 -6.64
N LEU A 116 1.32 -4.25 -5.31
CA LEU A 116 2.46 -4.82 -4.59
C LEU A 116 2.45 -6.34 -4.55
N THR A 117 1.29 -6.94 -4.23
CA THR A 117 1.15 -8.38 -3.92
C THR A 117 0.21 -9.13 -4.88
N GLY A 118 -0.47 -8.44 -5.81
CA GLY A 118 -1.56 -9.01 -6.59
C GLY A 118 -2.93 -8.90 -5.91
N GLY A 119 -2.95 -8.46 -4.65
CA GLY A 119 -4.17 -8.18 -3.88
C GLY A 119 -4.28 -9.02 -2.61
N LYS A 120 -5.21 -8.62 -1.73
CA LYS A 120 -5.51 -9.39 -0.53
C LYS A 120 -6.28 -10.65 -0.88
N THR A 121 -5.77 -11.80 -0.44
CA THR A 121 -6.41 -13.09 -0.65
C THR A 121 -7.04 -13.64 0.63
N VAL A 122 -8.11 -14.40 0.48
CA VAL A 122 -8.76 -15.15 1.56
C VAL A 122 -9.09 -16.54 1.02
N SER A 123 -8.76 -17.59 1.76
CA SER A 123 -9.13 -18.96 1.43
C SER A 123 -10.30 -19.43 2.30
N GLU A 124 -11.41 -19.84 1.67
CA GLU A 124 -12.57 -20.41 2.36
C GLU A 124 -13.01 -21.69 1.65
N ASN A 125 -13.08 -22.80 2.38
CA ASN A 125 -13.50 -24.11 1.86
C ASN A 125 -12.74 -24.55 0.58
N GLY A 126 -11.43 -24.29 0.52
CA GLY A 126 -10.59 -24.61 -0.64
C GLY A 126 -10.76 -23.69 -1.85
N THR A 127 -11.60 -22.66 -1.76
CA THR A 127 -11.72 -21.61 -2.78
C THR A 127 -10.94 -20.38 -2.35
N ILE A 128 -10.15 -19.81 -3.29
CA ILE A 128 -9.39 -18.58 -3.07
C ILE A 128 -10.19 -17.40 -3.62
N PHE A 129 -10.27 -16.34 -2.81
CA PHE A 129 -10.94 -15.09 -3.15
C PHE A 129 -9.96 -13.93 -3.09
N LEU A 130 -10.07 -13.00 -4.03
CA LEU A 130 -9.62 -11.63 -3.80
C LEU A 130 -10.66 -10.93 -2.91
N ALA A 131 -10.22 -10.33 -1.82
CA ALA A 131 -11.08 -9.66 -0.87
C ALA A 131 -10.78 -8.16 -0.84
N SER A 132 -11.78 -7.36 -1.24
CA SER A 132 -11.68 -5.92 -1.08
C SER A 132 -11.70 -5.55 0.40
N ALA A 133 -10.77 -4.69 0.81
CA ALA A 133 -10.55 -4.23 2.17
C ALA A 133 -10.76 -2.72 2.29
N GLY A 134 -10.66 -2.23 3.52
CA GLY A 134 -10.85 -0.82 3.86
C GLY A 134 -12.01 -0.61 4.84
N LYS A 135 -11.81 0.26 5.82
CA LYS A 135 -12.85 0.64 6.78
C LYS A 135 -13.57 1.87 6.23
N LEU A 136 -14.86 1.74 5.94
CA LEU A 136 -15.70 2.92 5.76
C LEU A 136 -15.88 3.57 7.12
N GLY A 137 -15.45 4.82 7.27
CA GLY A 137 -15.44 5.55 8.52
C GLY A 137 -16.74 5.41 9.30
N ASN A 138 -16.73 4.65 10.39
CA ASN A 138 -17.80 4.60 11.37
C ASN A 138 -17.36 5.03 12.77
N GLN A 139 -16.12 5.51 12.93
CA GLN A 139 -15.65 5.98 14.23
C GLN A 139 -16.07 7.43 14.53
N TRP A 140 -16.49 8.20 13.51
CA TRP A 140 -16.85 9.63 13.67
C TRP A 140 -17.97 10.13 12.73
N GLY A 141 -18.88 9.26 12.30
CA GLY A 141 -20.08 9.66 11.52
C GLY A 141 -19.85 10.08 10.05
N SER A 142 -18.61 10.12 9.58
CA SER A 142 -18.27 10.35 8.16
C SER A 142 -18.05 9.02 7.43
N GLY A 143 -19.13 8.27 7.24
CA GLY A 143 -19.16 7.19 6.25
C GLY A 143 -19.48 7.81 4.90
N ILE A 144 -18.86 7.31 3.83
CA ILE A 144 -19.27 7.73 2.48
C ILE A 144 -20.74 7.35 2.32
N GLY A 145 -21.54 8.36 2.04
CA GLY A 145 -22.95 8.19 1.78
C GLY A 145 -23.17 7.20 0.64
N PRO A 146 -24.41 6.76 0.42
CA PRO A 146 -24.70 5.99 -0.79
C PRO A 146 -24.26 6.78 -2.04
N ILE A 147 -23.60 6.10 -2.97
CA ILE A 147 -23.28 6.63 -4.29
C ILE A 147 -24.57 6.69 -5.07
N ILE A 148 -24.93 7.88 -5.52
CA ILE A 148 -26.12 8.13 -6.33
C ILE A 148 -25.64 8.39 -7.76
N GLU A 149 -25.87 7.44 -8.65
CA GLU A 149 -25.57 7.57 -10.07
C GLU A 149 -26.90 7.81 -10.80
N ASP A 150 -27.12 9.06 -11.22
CA ASP A 150 -28.40 9.50 -11.77
C ASP A 150 -28.65 9.01 -13.20
N ASN A 151 -27.60 8.81 -14.01
CA ASN A 151 -27.73 8.37 -15.40
C ASN A 151 -28.16 6.90 -15.49
N LEU A 152 -27.56 6.06 -14.65
CA LEU A 152 -27.89 4.66 -14.45
C LEU A 152 -29.15 4.48 -13.61
N LYS A 153 -29.62 5.53 -12.93
CA LYS A 153 -30.74 5.46 -11.96
C LYS A 153 -30.49 4.40 -10.88
N CYS A 154 -29.23 4.20 -10.49
CA CYS A 154 -28.82 3.23 -9.47
C CYS A 154 -28.36 3.94 -8.19
N ARG A 155 -28.51 3.27 -7.06
CA ARG A 155 -27.92 3.66 -5.78
C ARG A 155 -27.02 2.53 -5.28
N PHE A 156 -25.73 2.83 -5.11
CA PHE A 156 -24.77 1.92 -4.54
C PHE A 156 -24.49 2.30 -3.09
N LYS A 157 -24.37 1.32 -2.20
CA LYS A 157 -23.94 1.54 -0.82
C LYS A 157 -22.95 0.47 -0.45
N ILE A 158 -21.75 0.88 -0.05
CA ILE A 158 -20.80 -0.02 0.59
C ILE A 158 -21.00 0.07 2.11
N THR A 159 -20.92 -1.07 2.79
CA THR A 159 -20.91 -1.16 4.26
C THR A 159 -19.83 -2.12 4.72
N THR A 160 -19.39 -1.97 5.96
CA THR A 160 -18.48 -2.89 6.64
C THR A 160 -19.13 -3.40 7.92
N LYS A 161 -18.92 -4.65 8.29
CA LYS A 161 -19.40 -5.19 9.57
C LYS A 161 -18.43 -4.78 10.68
N SER A 162 -18.94 -4.34 11.83
CA SER A 162 -18.09 -3.83 12.92
C SER A 162 -17.14 -4.93 13.41
N GLY A 163 -15.84 -4.64 13.48
CA GLY A 163 -14.81 -5.62 13.87
C GLY A 163 -14.34 -6.54 12.74
N GLU A 164 -15.00 -6.53 11.58
CA GLU A 164 -14.63 -7.33 10.40
C GLU A 164 -14.16 -6.40 9.27
N THR A 165 -13.05 -6.77 8.60
CA THR A 165 -12.54 -6.00 7.44
C THR A 165 -13.30 -6.29 6.14
N THR A 166 -14.32 -7.16 6.20
CA THR A 166 -15.15 -7.57 5.08
C THR A 166 -16.12 -6.45 4.69
N ARG A 167 -16.15 -6.16 3.38
CA ARG A 167 -16.98 -5.12 2.78
C ARG A 167 -18.15 -5.73 2.00
N PHE A 168 -19.26 -5.01 1.99
CA PHE A 168 -20.50 -5.45 1.37
C PHE A 168 -21.10 -4.36 0.49
N LEU A 169 -21.57 -4.73 -0.70
CA LEU A 169 -22.25 -3.88 -1.66
C LEU A 169 -23.77 -4.07 -1.59
N THR A 170 -24.49 -2.97 -1.62
CA THR A 170 -25.94 -2.94 -1.85
C THR A 170 -26.23 -2.11 -3.09
N ILE A 171 -27.00 -2.67 -4.03
CA ILE A 171 -27.47 -2.01 -5.24
C ILE A 171 -28.98 -1.85 -5.14
N LYS A 172 -29.47 -0.61 -5.23
CA LYS A 172 -30.91 -0.31 -5.28
C LYS A 172 -31.26 0.38 -6.58
N ASP A 173 -32.40 -0.03 -7.13
CA ASP A 173 -33.06 0.64 -8.26
C ASP A 173 -33.71 1.96 -7.81
N ARG A 174 -33.57 3.00 -8.62
CA ARG A 174 -34.22 4.31 -8.46
C ARG A 174 -35.16 4.65 -9.61
N GLY A 175 -35.76 3.66 -10.27
CA GLY A 175 -36.75 3.84 -11.33
C GLY A 175 -36.19 3.60 -12.75
N GLY A 176 -35.31 2.60 -12.89
CA GLY A 176 -34.74 2.18 -14.17
C GLY A 176 -33.29 1.71 -14.11
N CYS A 177 -32.79 1.30 -12.94
CA CYS A 177 -31.46 0.72 -12.81
C CYS A 177 -31.36 -0.55 -13.65
N PRO A 178 -30.39 -0.65 -14.60
CA PRO A 178 -30.26 -1.81 -15.47
C PRO A 178 -29.78 -3.06 -14.71
N LEU A 179 -29.21 -2.89 -13.52
CA LEU A 179 -28.62 -3.94 -12.71
C LEU A 179 -29.63 -4.58 -11.74
N LYS A 180 -29.46 -5.87 -11.46
CA LYS A 180 -30.21 -6.58 -10.41
C LYS A 180 -29.92 -5.94 -9.06
N LYS A 181 -30.98 -5.82 -8.26
CA LYS A 181 -30.89 -5.39 -6.86
C LYS A 181 -30.05 -6.39 -6.06
N LEU A 182 -29.06 -5.88 -5.35
CA LEU A 182 -28.24 -6.65 -4.41
C LEU A 182 -28.37 -6.05 -3.01
N LYS A 183 -28.37 -6.90 -1.97
CA LYS A 183 -28.36 -6.47 -0.57
C LYS A 183 -27.25 -7.22 0.15
N ASN A 184 -26.35 -6.49 0.81
CA ASN A 184 -25.21 -7.05 1.54
C ASN A 184 -24.41 -8.08 0.72
N ALA A 185 -24.16 -7.79 -0.55
CA ALA A 185 -23.33 -8.63 -1.41
C ALA A 185 -21.86 -8.53 -0.98
N ARG A 186 -21.29 -9.61 -0.47
CA ARG A 186 -19.90 -9.63 0.00
C ARG A 186 -18.94 -9.38 -1.15
N LEU A 187 -18.00 -8.45 -0.99
CA LEU A 187 -17.02 -8.06 -2.01
C LEU A 187 -15.83 -9.02 -2.05
N TYR A 188 -16.14 -10.31 -2.21
CA TYR A 188 -15.18 -11.38 -2.46
C TYR A 188 -15.29 -11.77 -3.91
N ILE A 189 -14.16 -11.90 -4.60
CA ILE A 189 -14.10 -12.24 -6.01
C ILE A 189 -13.42 -13.58 -6.12
N LYS A 190 -14.13 -14.60 -6.59
CA LYS A 190 -13.59 -15.94 -6.79
C LYS A 190 -12.46 -15.87 -7.82
N VAL A 191 -11.32 -16.46 -7.49
CA VAL A 191 -10.17 -16.52 -8.38
C VAL A 191 -10.09 -17.91 -9.01
N GLU A 192 -10.12 -17.99 -10.34
CA GLU A 192 -9.99 -19.27 -11.06
C GLU A 192 -8.55 -19.78 -11.07
N ASN A 193 -7.58 -18.86 -11.24
CA ASN A 193 -6.15 -19.17 -11.35
C ASN A 193 -5.36 -18.41 -10.27
N PRO A 194 -5.26 -18.95 -9.03
CA PRO A 194 -4.58 -18.29 -7.92
C PRO A 194 -3.10 -17.96 -8.19
N GLU A 195 -2.44 -18.74 -9.05
CA GLU A 195 -1.06 -18.49 -9.50
C GLU A 195 -0.87 -17.14 -10.21
N ASN A 196 -1.96 -16.53 -10.70
CA ASN A 196 -1.90 -15.21 -11.34
C ASN A 196 -1.99 -14.05 -10.35
N ILE A 197 -2.16 -14.33 -9.05
CA ILE A 197 -2.17 -13.30 -8.00
C ILE A 197 -0.72 -12.92 -7.73
N LYS A 198 -0.18 -12.04 -8.59
CA LYS A 198 1.19 -11.54 -8.50
C LYS A 198 1.19 -10.03 -8.57
N GLY A 199 2.11 -9.42 -7.83
CA GLY A 199 2.39 -7.99 -7.86
C GLY A 199 3.89 -7.73 -8.01
N ILE A 200 4.31 -6.49 -7.83
CA ILE A 200 5.70 -6.04 -7.98
C ILE A 200 6.68 -6.86 -7.12
N ILE A 201 6.29 -7.30 -5.92
CA ILE A 201 7.18 -8.13 -5.07
C ILE A 201 7.60 -9.41 -5.81
N HIS A 202 6.71 -10.00 -6.61
CA HIS A 202 6.97 -11.23 -7.35
C HIS A 202 7.90 -11.02 -8.55
N THR A 203 8.19 -9.77 -8.94
CA THR A 203 9.15 -9.46 -10.01
C THR A 203 10.58 -9.35 -9.51
N PHE A 204 10.76 -9.09 -8.21
CA PHE A 204 12.08 -8.92 -7.60
C PHE A 204 12.52 -10.13 -6.77
N CYS A 205 11.64 -11.10 -6.55
CA CYS A 205 11.91 -12.28 -5.74
C CYS A 205 11.64 -13.58 -6.50
N ASP A 206 12.50 -14.57 -6.30
CA ASP A 206 12.19 -15.97 -6.60
C ASP A 206 11.12 -16.47 -5.62
N THR A 207 9.87 -16.44 -6.08
CA THR A 207 8.69 -16.82 -5.30
C THR A 207 8.38 -18.33 -5.36
N SER A 208 9.31 -19.15 -5.85
CA SER A 208 9.15 -20.62 -5.83
C SER A 208 9.05 -21.20 -4.42
N ASN A 209 9.61 -20.51 -3.42
CA ASN A 209 9.44 -20.80 -2.01
C ASN A 209 9.19 -19.51 -1.23
N LEU A 210 7.92 -19.21 -0.92
CA LEU A 210 7.56 -18.00 -0.17
C LEU A 210 8.06 -17.98 1.27
N ASN A 211 8.43 -19.13 1.85
CA ASN A 211 8.93 -19.20 3.23
C ASN A 211 10.45 -18.95 3.32
N ALA A 212 11.11 -18.70 2.19
CA ALA A 212 12.53 -18.36 2.19
C ALA A 212 12.75 -16.88 2.54
N PRO A 213 13.91 -16.55 3.17
CA PRO A 213 14.28 -15.17 3.50
C PRO A 213 14.31 -14.26 2.27
N ILE A 214 13.97 -12.99 2.47
CA ILE A 214 13.96 -11.97 1.42
C ILE A 214 15.38 -11.73 0.89
N ASP A 215 16.35 -11.56 1.76
CA ASP A 215 17.76 -11.30 1.39
C ASP A 215 18.45 -12.46 0.64
N GLU A 216 17.93 -13.68 0.74
CA GLU A 216 18.41 -14.84 -0.03
C GLU A 216 17.74 -14.99 -1.41
N LYS A 217 16.50 -14.53 -1.55
CA LYS A 217 15.66 -14.84 -2.72
C LYS A 217 15.27 -13.65 -3.57
N CYS A 218 15.56 -12.44 -3.12
CA CYS A 218 15.22 -11.22 -3.82
C CYS A 218 16.48 -10.46 -4.29
N ASP A 219 16.35 -9.74 -5.40
CA ASP A 219 17.41 -8.86 -5.94
C ASP A 219 17.59 -7.58 -5.10
N ILE A 220 16.70 -7.35 -4.14
CA ILE A 220 16.66 -6.20 -3.23
C ILE A 220 16.24 -6.67 -1.83
N ASN A 221 16.82 -6.06 -0.80
CA ASN A 221 16.37 -6.27 0.58
C ASN A 221 15.11 -5.43 0.82
N MET A 222 13.95 -6.06 0.69
CA MET A 222 12.66 -5.39 0.94
C MET A 222 12.30 -5.48 2.41
N GLU A 223 12.08 -4.31 3.02
CA GLU A 223 11.64 -4.18 4.40
C GLU A 223 10.30 -3.42 4.43
N LEU A 224 9.52 -3.60 5.49
CA LEU A 224 8.22 -2.93 5.63
C LEU A 224 8.10 -2.24 6.99
N MET A 225 7.87 -0.93 6.92
CA MET A 225 7.42 -0.10 8.02
C MET A 225 6.02 0.44 7.71
N VAL A 226 5.16 0.45 8.73
CA VAL A 226 3.78 0.91 8.58
C VAL A 226 3.49 2.10 9.47
N PHE A 227 2.65 3.01 8.98
CA PHE A 227 2.15 4.12 9.78
C PHE A 227 0.65 4.34 9.55
N GLY A 228 -0.01 4.95 10.52
CA GLY A 228 -1.44 5.21 10.47
C GLY A 228 -2.11 4.99 11.81
N GLY A 229 -2.95 5.94 12.20
CA GLY A 229 -3.69 5.90 13.45
C GLY A 229 -2.80 6.08 14.67
N SER A 230 -2.52 4.99 15.35
CA SER A 230 -1.63 4.95 16.52
C SER A 230 -0.25 4.40 16.22
N ARG A 231 0.02 4.03 14.96
CA ARG A 231 1.32 3.53 14.51
C ARG A 231 2.09 4.67 13.88
N TYR A 232 3.28 4.94 14.37
CA TYR A 232 4.08 6.10 13.96
C TYR A 232 5.37 5.72 13.24
N GLY A 233 5.41 4.54 12.62
CA GLY A 233 6.61 3.98 12.00
C GLY A 233 6.93 2.59 12.56
N GLU A 234 5.92 1.73 12.66
CA GLU A 234 6.07 0.39 13.26
C GLU A 234 6.67 -0.56 12.21
N MET A 235 7.84 -1.13 12.51
CA MET A 235 8.47 -2.14 11.67
C MET A 235 7.66 -3.45 11.73
N ARG A 236 7.42 -4.01 10.55
CA ARG A 236 6.65 -5.26 10.38
C ARG A 236 7.49 -6.40 9.83
N VAL A 237 8.44 -6.07 8.97
CA VAL A 237 9.20 -7.05 8.20
C VAL A 237 10.60 -6.50 7.98
N ASN A 238 11.60 -7.30 8.27
CA ASN A 238 13.00 -7.03 7.96
C ASN A 238 13.48 -7.88 6.76
N LYS A 239 14.74 -7.72 6.39
CA LYS A 239 15.36 -8.45 5.27
C LYS A 239 15.52 -9.97 5.50
N SER A 240 15.62 -10.43 6.75
CA SER A 240 15.77 -11.85 7.09
C SER A 240 14.43 -12.60 7.19
N ASP A 241 13.32 -11.86 7.27
CA ASP A 241 11.98 -12.42 7.28
C ASP A 241 11.62 -13.05 5.93
N SER A 242 10.58 -13.87 5.91
CA SER A 242 10.18 -14.56 4.68
C SER A 242 9.42 -13.66 3.72
N ILE A 243 9.46 -13.99 2.43
CA ILE A 243 8.62 -13.33 1.41
C ILE A 243 7.13 -13.44 1.77
N ALA A 244 6.72 -14.55 2.39
CA ALA A 244 5.37 -14.75 2.88
C ALA A 244 4.99 -13.75 3.98
N ASP A 245 5.91 -13.44 4.90
CA ASP A 245 5.69 -12.43 5.96
C ASP A 245 5.49 -11.05 5.36
N LEU A 246 6.29 -10.67 4.35
CA LEU A 246 6.11 -9.42 3.60
C LEU A 246 4.73 -9.31 2.95
N ILE A 247 4.34 -10.34 2.19
CA ILE A 247 3.04 -10.37 1.51
C ILE A 247 1.90 -10.33 2.54
N ASN A 248 2.03 -11.08 3.64
CA ASN A 248 1.03 -11.17 4.69
C ASN A 248 0.88 -9.84 5.43
N ALA A 249 1.98 -9.19 5.82
CA ALA A 249 1.96 -7.89 6.48
C ALA A 249 1.23 -6.84 5.61
N ILE A 250 1.58 -6.73 4.33
CA ILE A 250 0.92 -5.80 3.40
C ILE A 250 -0.59 -6.09 3.29
N ASN A 251 -0.98 -7.36 3.20
CA ASN A 251 -2.35 -7.77 2.93
C ASN A 251 -3.27 -7.81 4.15
N THR A 252 -2.72 -7.94 5.36
CA THR A 252 -3.51 -8.05 6.60
C THR A 252 -3.67 -6.72 7.31
N GLU A 253 -2.79 -5.76 7.06
CA GLU A 253 -2.80 -4.46 7.71
C GLU A 253 -4.12 -3.68 7.54
N ILE A 254 -4.56 -2.97 8.57
CA ILE A 254 -5.87 -2.32 8.55
C ILE A 254 -5.70 -0.80 8.49
N PRO A 255 -6.27 -0.12 7.48
CA PRO A 255 -6.28 1.34 7.45
C PRO A 255 -7.14 1.95 8.57
N TYR A 256 -6.58 2.83 9.41
CA TYR A 256 -7.35 3.60 10.40
C TYR A 256 -6.64 4.88 10.90
N GLY A 257 -7.44 5.83 11.40
CA GLY A 257 -6.97 6.99 12.16
C GLY A 257 -6.16 8.01 11.34
N TYR A 258 -5.28 8.75 12.04
CA TYR A 258 -4.48 9.85 11.50
C TYR A 258 -3.33 9.38 10.60
N THR A 259 -2.67 10.34 9.96
CA THR A 259 -1.58 10.12 8.99
C THR A 259 -0.28 10.75 9.52
N PRO A 260 0.48 10.05 10.41
CA PRO A 260 1.70 10.57 11.03
C PRO A 260 2.96 10.34 10.17
N ALA A 261 3.02 10.96 8.99
CA ALA A 261 4.09 10.72 8.01
C ALA A 261 5.49 11.11 8.52
N GLY A 262 5.64 12.26 9.18
CA GLY A 262 6.95 12.71 9.67
C GLY A 262 7.52 11.81 10.76
N SER A 263 6.68 11.41 11.72
CA SER A 263 7.08 10.43 12.75
C SER A 263 7.55 9.12 12.12
N ALA A 264 6.85 8.61 11.10
CA ALA A 264 7.23 7.38 10.42
C ALA A 264 8.59 7.48 9.71
N LEU A 265 8.91 8.63 9.13
CA LEU A 265 10.22 8.85 8.52
C LEU A 265 11.34 9.05 9.56
N TRP A 266 11.02 9.54 10.76
CA TRP A 266 11.98 9.53 11.88
C TRP A 266 12.27 8.12 12.39
N GLU A 267 11.26 7.26 12.47
CA GLU A 267 11.48 5.85 12.80
C GLU A 267 12.28 5.12 11.70
N ALA A 268 12.08 5.50 10.43
CA ALA A 268 12.92 5.01 9.34
C ALA A 268 14.37 5.49 9.44
N TYR A 269 14.58 6.75 9.88
CA TYR A 269 15.90 7.28 10.20
C TYR A 269 16.55 6.45 11.31
N ASP A 270 15.83 6.16 12.40
CA ASP A 270 16.30 5.36 13.53
C ASP A 270 16.66 3.94 13.10
N TYR A 271 15.86 3.34 12.22
CA TYR A 271 16.16 2.04 11.61
C TYR A 271 17.48 2.05 10.84
N TYR A 272 17.71 2.99 9.93
CA TYR A 272 18.98 3.01 9.18
C TYR A 272 20.18 3.42 10.06
N LYS A 273 19.96 4.30 11.04
CA LYS A 273 20.96 4.65 12.04
C LYS A 273 21.27 3.50 13.00
N GLN A 274 20.36 2.53 13.11
CA GLN A 274 20.37 1.48 14.13
C GLN A 274 20.45 2.07 15.54
N SER A 275 19.66 3.12 15.80
CA SER A 275 19.57 3.75 17.12
C SER A 275 18.19 4.35 17.33
N ASN A 276 17.58 4.13 18.50
CA ASN A 276 16.25 4.62 18.84
C ASN A 276 16.31 6.04 19.43
N ASP A 277 16.72 7.01 18.60
CA ASP A 277 16.89 8.41 19.00
C ASP A 277 15.57 9.17 19.09
N HIS A 278 14.57 8.74 18.33
CA HIS A 278 13.22 9.27 18.33
C HIS A 278 12.30 8.31 19.11
N SER A 279 11.25 8.87 19.71
CA SER A 279 10.37 8.13 20.64
C SER A 279 8.94 8.03 20.10
N TYR A 280 8.81 7.81 18.79
CA TYR A 280 7.49 7.65 18.15
C TYR A 280 7.07 6.18 18.14
N GLU A 281 8.01 5.28 17.86
CA GLU A 281 7.94 3.84 18.05
C GLU A 281 9.26 3.38 18.69
N ALA A 282 9.30 2.16 19.23
CA ALA A 282 10.52 1.65 19.87
C ALA A 282 11.34 0.74 18.96
N ASN A 283 10.67 0.06 18.01
CA ASN A 283 11.24 -0.85 17.00
C ASN A 283 12.39 -1.75 17.50
N THR A 284 12.43 -2.12 18.79
CA THR A 284 13.63 -2.66 19.44
C THR A 284 14.08 -4.01 18.88
N ALA A 285 13.15 -4.76 18.29
CA ALA A 285 13.45 -6.03 17.61
C ALA A 285 14.20 -5.83 16.27
N TYR A 286 14.26 -4.60 15.77
CA TYR A 286 14.83 -4.22 14.48
C TYR A 286 16.03 -3.27 14.62
N ILE A 287 16.53 -3.10 15.84
CA ILE A 287 17.68 -2.26 16.18
C ILE A 287 18.69 -3.12 16.92
N ASP A 288 19.70 -3.59 16.19
CA ASP A 288 20.83 -4.36 16.74
C ASP A 288 22.09 -4.09 15.90
N PRO A 289 22.82 -3.00 16.20
CA PRO A 289 23.95 -2.55 15.38
C PRO A 289 25.00 -3.65 15.18
N GLY A 290 25.31 -3.94 13.91
CA GLY A 290 26.29 -4.94 13.52
C GLY A 290 25.74 -6.36 13.40
N ASN A 291 24.48 -6.62 13.73
CA ASN A 291 23.86 -7.93 13.57
C ASN A 291 23.45 -8.15 12.11
N GLY A 292 24.00 -9.19 11.48
CA GLY A 292 23.72 -9.55 10.08
C GLY A 292 22.27 -9.88 9.76
N ASP A 293 21.44 -10.27 10.74
CA ASP A 293 20.01 -10.53 10.53
C ASP A 293 19.16 -9.24 10.62
N ILE A 294 19.63 -8.22 11.34
CA ILE A 294 18.82 -7.06 11.75
C ILE A 294 19.30 -5.75 11.12
N ASP A 295 20.60 -5.49 11.18
CA ASP A 295 21.21 -4.26 10.73
C ASP A 295 21.20 -4.19 9.19
N PRO A 296 20.58 -3.17 8.58
CA PRO A 296 20.46 -3.07 7.12
C PRO A 296 21.83 -2.93 6.42
N TYR A 297 22.89 -2.56 7.14
CA TYR A 297 24.25 -2.44 6.58
C TYR A 297 25.12 -3.68 6.81
N TYR A 298 24.57 -4.79 7.30
CA TYR A 298 25.30 -6.02 7.52
C TYR A 298 24.62 -7.19 6.78
N ASP A 299 25.42 -8.17 6.36
CA ASP A 299 24.96 -9.47 5.87
C ASP A 299 25.41 -10.58 6.81
N GLY A 300 24.83 -11.77 6.65
CA GLY A 300 25.13 -12.95 7.45
C GLY A 300 24.06 -13.15 8.51
N ASN A 301 24.48 -13.50 9.73
CA ASN A 301 23.59 -13.73 10.86
C ASN A 301 24.19 -13.17 12.15
N GLU A 302 23.50 -13.29 13.29
CA GLU A 302 23.96 -12.77 14.60
C GLU A 302 25.40 -13.18 14.97
N THR A 303 25.84 -14.37 14.54
CA THR A 303 27.15 -14.93 14.92
C THR A 303 28.25 -14.71 13.90
N ASN A 304 27.89 -14.44 12.65
CA ASN A 304 28.81 -14.29 11.53
C ASN A 304 28.36 -13.13 10.64
N SER A 305 28.39 -11.93 11.20
CA SER A 305 27.98 -10.71 10.52
C SER A 305 29.14 -10.06 9.77
N ILE A 306 28.87 -9.58 8.56
CA ILE A 306 29.85 -8.89 7.71
C ILE A 306 29.28 -7.52 7.35
N SER A 307 30.04 -6.46 7.59
CA SER A 307 29.62 -5.11 7.21
C SER A 307 29.65 -4.92 5.70
N VAL A 308 28.60 -4.28 5.18
CA VAL A 308 28.40 -3.94 3.77
C VAL A 308 28.11 -2.45 3.66
N TYR A 309 29.07 -1.66 4.13
CA TYR A 309 28.95 -0.20 4.27
C TYR A 309 28.67 0.55 2.97
N CYS A 310 29.05 0.01 1.82
CA CYS A 310 28.82 0.62 0.51
C CYS A 310 27.41 0.37 -0.06
N ARG A 311 26.54 -0.34 0.68
CA ARG A 311 25.17 -0.64 0.27
C ARG A 311 24.34 0.63 0.14
N LYS A 312 23.59 0.73 -0.96
CA LYS A 312 22.64 1.83 -1.17
C LYS A 312 21.35 1.57 -0.42
N SER A 313 20.83 2.60 0.24
CA SER A 313 19.61 2.54 1.02
C SER A 313 18.55 3.49 0.47
N PHE A 314 17.32 2.98 0.37
CA PHE A 314 16.19 3.69 -0.21
C PHE A 314 14.96 3.57 0.67
N ILE A 315 14.22 4.66 0.81
CA ILE A 315 12.85 4.65 1.30
C ILE A 315 11.90 4.77 0.12
N LEU A 316 10.95 3.84 0.06
CA LEU A 316 9.79 3.95 -0.81
C LEU A 316 8.59 4.39 0.05
N PHE A 317 8.32 5.70 0.06
CA PHE A 317 7.25 6.30 0.84
C PHE A 317 5.91 6.21 0.09
N ILE A 318 5.04 5.30 0.51
CA ILE A 318 3.80 4.94 -0.18
C ILE A 318 2.61 5.52 0.59
N SER A 319 1.98 6.59 0.07
CA SER A 319 0.91 7.31 0.79
C SER A 319 -0.06 8.03 -0.17
N ASP A 320 -1.23 8.43 0.35
CA ASP A 320 -2.11 9.42 -0.28
C ASP A 320 -1.73 10.88 0.09
N GLY A 321 -0.60 11.06 0.78
CA GLY A 321 0.17 12.29 0.94
C GLY A 321 -0.37 13.30 1.96
N ALA A 322 -1.63 13.18 2.39
CA ALA A 322 -2.26 14.16 3.27
C ALA A 322 -1.92 13.91 4.75
N TRP A 323 -0.65 14.07 5.12
CA TRP A 323 -0.24 13.98 6.52
C TRP A 323 -1.01 15.01 7.37
N ASN A 324 -1.42 14.63 8.57
CA ASN A 324 -2.30 15.44 9.43
C ASN A 324 -1.98 15.32 10.92
N ARG A 325 -0.83 14.72 11.23
CA ARG A 325 -0.34 14.52 12.59
C ARG A 325 1.18 14.48 12.60
N GLY A 326 1.77 14.98 13.68
CA GLY A 326 3.22 14.99 13.86
C GLY A 326 3.90 16.09 13.06
N GLU A 327 5.17 15.86 12.76
CA GLU A 327 6.06 16.82 12.12
C GLU A 327 6.01 16.72 10.59
N ASP A 328 6.59 17.72 9.93
CA ASP A 328 6.68 17.77 8.48
C ASP A 328 7.64 16.67 7.97
N PRO A 329 7.18 15.72 7.13
CA PRO A 329 8.00 14.61 6.65
C PRO A 329 9.20 15.02 5.79
N ILE A 330 9.26 16.26 5.28
CA ILE A 330 10.44 16.71 4.54
C ILE A 330 11.68 16.84 5.43
N ILE A 331 11.50 17.02 6.75
CA ILE A 331 12.60 17.19 7.70
C ILE A 331 13.38 15.88 7.80
N PRO A 332 12.81 14.75 8.28
CA PRO A 332 13.53 13.48 8.32
C PRO A 332 13.99 13.01 6.94
N ALA A 333 13.21 13.26 5.87
CA ALA A 333 13.63 12.92 4.51
C ALA A 333 14.94 13.61 4.10
N ARG A 334 15.10 14.90 4.42
CA ARG A 334 16.33 15.65 4.15
C ARG A 334 17.47 15.23 5.07
N GLU A 335 17.21 15.07 6.36
CA GLU A 335 18.24 14.67 7.33
C GLU A 335 18.85 13.31 6.95
N MET A 336 18.03 12.36 6.50
CA MET A 336 18.51 11.09 5.95
C MET A 336 19.31 11.23 4.65
N ARG A 337 19.01 12.24 3.83
CA ARG A 337 19.66 12.45 2.54
C ARG A 337 21.06 13.06 2.68
N ILE A 338 21.25 14.00 3.60
CA ILE A 338 22.48 14.81 3.69
C ILE A 338 23.49 14.29 4.71
N ASN A 339 23.02 13.61 5.76
CA ASN A 339 23.90 13.16 6.84
C ASN A 339 24.39 11.72 6.60
N ASP A 340 25.58 11.45 7.12
CA ASP A 340 26.01 10.09 7.37
C ASP A 340 25.32 9.55 8.63
N LEU A 341 24.51 8.50 8.47
CA LEU A 341 23.77 7.90 9.57
C LEU A 341 24.60 6.91 10.40
N ARG A 342 25.74 6.44 9.87
CA ARG A 342 26.53 5.35 10.49
C ARG A 342 28.00 5.70 10.57
N THR A 343 28.35 6.55 11.54
CA THR A 343 29.73 6.97 11.79
C THR A 343 30.67 5.83 12.22
N ASP A 344 30.12 4.67 12.57
CA ASP A 344 30.85 3.44 12.87
C ASP A 344 31.26 2.65 11.61
N LEU A 345 30.74 3.02 10.43
CA LEU A 345 31.02 2.40 9.15
C LEU A 345 31.88 3.29 8.25
N GLU A 346 32.51 2.69 7.25
CA GLU A 346 33.28 3.43 6.24
C GLU A 346 32.33 4.11 5.23
N GLY A 347 32.68 5.31 4.78
CA GLY A 347 31.91 6.03 3.78
C GLY A 347 30.77 6.85 4.36
N THR A 348 29.68 6.99 3.61
CA THR A 348 28.51 7.78 4.02
C THR A 348 27.26 6.93 3.82
N GLN A 349 26.54 6.65 4.90
CA GLN A 349 25.31 5.86 4.91
C GLN A 349 24.09 6.78 4.88
N ASN A 350 23.93 7.50 3.77
CA ASN A 350 22.73 8.29 3.52
C ASN A 350 21.63 7.47 2.83
N VAL A 351 20.39 7.95 2.93
CA VAL A 351 19.20 7.24 2.45
C VAL A 351 18.41 8.14 1.50
N TYR A 352 18.01 7.58 0.37
CA TYR A 352 17.24 8.28 -0.65
C TYR A 352 15.75 8.01 -0.45
N THR A 353 14.94 9.05 -0.27
CA THR A 353 13.49 8.89 -0.11
C THR A 353 12.75 9.26 -1.39
N TYR A 354 12.00 8.30 -1.93
CA TYR A 354 11.10 8.48 -3.08
C TYR A 354 9.66 8.27 -2.64
N SER A 355 8.75 9.19 -3.01
CA SER A 355 7.32 9.01 -2.74
C SER A 355 6.56 8.42 -3.91
N ILE A 356 5.79 7.37 -3.66
CA ILE A 356 4.71 6.92 -4.52
C ILE A 356 3.40 7.52 -4.00
N TYR A 357 2.88 8.49 -4.75
CA TYR A 357 1.58 9.06 -4.51
C TYR A 357 0.48 8.15 -5.09
N ILE A 358 -0.21 7.42 -4.23
CA ILE A 358 -1.11 6.35 -4.69
C ILE A 358 -2.42 6.93 -5.25
N PHE A 359 -2.86 8.11 -4.80
CA PHE A 359 -4.13 8.71 -5.25
C PHE A 359 -4.19 10.23 -5.28
N GLY A 360 -4.37 10.80 -6.48
CA GLY A 360 -5.08 12.07 -6.62
C GLY A 360 -4.82 12.89 -7.90
N LYS A 361 -5.92 13.33 -8.52
CA LYS A 361 -6.05 14.72 -9.01
C LYS A 361 -6.86 15.58 -8.03
N SER A 362 -7.47 14.96 -7.01
CA SER A 362 -8.50 15.54 -6.16
C SER A 362 -8.00 16.03 -4.79
N ASP A 363 -6.77 15.69 -4.40
CA ASP A 363 -6.14 16.20 -3.17
C ASP A 363 -4.85 16.94 -3.50
N PRO A 364 -4.92 18.26 -3.77
CA PRO A 364 -3.74 19.06 -4.08
C PRO A 364 -2.70 19.04 -2.95
N GLN A 365 -3.15 18.92 -1.70
CA GLN A 365 -2.26 18.93 -0.54
C GLN A 365 -1.44 17.65 -0.47
N GLY A 366 -2.11 16.50 -0.55
CA GLY A 366 -1.40 15.22 -0.55
C GLY A 366 -0.43 15.08 -1.73
N ARG A 367 -0.83 15.57 -2.92
CA ARG A 367 0.06 15.58 -4.08
C ARG A 367 1.30 16.44 -3.87
N LYS A 368 1.13 17.66 -3.35
CA LYS A 368 2.25 18.58 -3.10
C LYS A 368 3.18 18.01 -2.03
N ALA A 369 2.63 17.40 -0.98
CA ALA A 369 3.40 16.70 0.05
C ALA A 369 4.28 15.58 -0.53
N SER A 370 3.73 14.69 -1.37
CA SER A 370 4.51 13.63 -2.00
C SER A 370 5.63 14.17 -2.90
N ILE A 371 5.36 15.27 -3.63
CA ILE A 371 6.37 15.94 -4.45
C ILE A 371 7.49 16.50 -3.56
N THR A 372 7.15 17.24 -2.51
CA THR A 372 8.13 17.89 -1.64
C THR A 372 8.95 16.87 -0.84
N ILE A 373 8.35 15.80 -0.32
CA ILE A 373 9.08 14.67 0.31
C ILE A 373 10.12 14.10 -0.64
N SER A 374 9.73 13.83 -1.91
CA SER A 374 10.66 13.28 -2.91
C SER A 374 11.76 14.28 -3.28
N MET A 375 11.45 15.57 -3.34
CA MET A 375 12.45 16.61 -3.60
C MET A 375 13.49 16.69 -2.48
N PHE A 376 13.04 16.75 -1.22
CA PHE A 376 13.93 16.89 -0.06
C PHE A 376 14.69 15.60 0.27
N GLY A 377 14.12 14.44 -0.07
CA GLY A 377 14.75 13.14 0.19
C GLY A 377 15.57 12.55 -0.96
N GLY A 378 15.46 13.08 -2.19
CA GLY A 378 16.06 12.48 -3.38
C GLY A 378 16.92 13.41 -4.24
N PHE A 379 17.14 14.66 -3.83
CA PHE A 379 17.90 15.62 -4.64
C PHE A 379 19.38 15.27 -4.77
N GLU A 380 20.02 15.83 -5.79
CA GLU A 380 21.48 15.86 -5.93
C GLU A 380 21.97 17.27 -5.64
N ASP A 381 22.94 17.38 -4.74
CA ASP A 381 23.48 18.66 -4.28
C ASP A 381 24.75 19.03 -5.07
N TYR A 382 24.56 19.73 -6.18
CA TYR A 382 25.65 20.17 -7.04
C TYR A 382 26.35 21.44 -6.53
N ASP A 383 25.63 22.31 -5.81
CA ASP A 383 26.16 23.58 -5.30
C ASP A 383 26.62 23.52 -3.83
N LYS A 384 26.48 22.35 -3.18
CA LYS A 384 26.97 22.03 -1.83
C LYS A 384 26.33 22.92 -0.76
N ASN A 385 25.04 23.20 -0.92
CA ASN A 385 24.29 24.01 0.04
C ASN A 385 23.39 23.15 0.95
N ASP A 386 23.36 21.83 0.75
CA ASP A 386 22.53 20.84 1.44
C ASP A 386 21.01 21.02 1.21
N TRP A 387 20.56 21.77 0.21
CA TRP A 387 19.15 22.04 -0.08
C TRP A 387 18.77 21.72 -1.53
N PRO A 388 17.57 21.18 -1.77
CA PRO A 388 17.06 21.04 -3.13
C PRO A 388 16.77 22.41 -3.74
N TYR A 389 17.16 22.63 -5.00
CA TYR A 389 16.77 23.85 -5.71
C TYR A 389 15.23 24.00 -5.79
N PRO A 390 14.64 25.19 -5.57
CA PRO A 390 15.27 26.49 -5.28
C PRO A 390 15.32 26.85 -3.78
N PHE A 391 15.22 25.87 -2.88
CA PHE A 391 15.12 26.11 -1.45
C PHE A 391 16.49 26.43 -0.82
N THR A 392 16.48 27.25 0.23
CA THR A 392 17.61 27.48 1.14
C THR A 392 17.21 27.37 2.61
N ASN A 393 15.95 26.97 2.85
CA ASN A 393 15.35 26.70 4.15
C ASN A 393 14.08 25.85 3.93
N TYR A 394 13.55 25.24 4.99
CA TYR A 394 12.28 24.54 4.94
C TYR A 394 11.13 25.52 4.61
N PRO A 395 10.21 25.16 3.69
CA PRO A 395 8.97 25.91 3.51
C PRO A 395 8.11 25.86 4.79
N PRO A 396 7.25 26.86 5.03
CA PRO A 396 6.36 26.85 6.19
C PRO A 396 5.35 25.69 6.22
N ASP A 397 4.95 25.18 5.05
CA ASP A 397 4.13 23.96 4.90
C ASP A 397 4.52 23.25 3.60
N SER A 398 4.89 21.97 3.72
CA SER A 398 5.25 21.10 2.61
C SER A 398 4.05 20.53 1.84
N ARG A 399 2.82 20.70 2.34
CA ARG A 399 1.56 20.29 1.68
C ARG A 399 0.92 21.38 0.85
#